data_AF-T1A3R5-F1
#
_entry.id   AF-T1A3R5-F1
#
_cell.length_a   1.000
_cell.length_b   1.000
_cell.length_c   1.000
_cell.angle_alpha   90.00
_cell.angle_beta   90.00
_cell.angle_gamma   90.00
#
_symmetry.space_group_name_H-M   'P 1'
#
loop_
_entity.id
_entity.type
_entity.pdbx_description
1 polymer ?
#
loop_
_entity_poly.entity_id
_entity_poly.type
_entity_poly.pdbx_seq_one_letter_code
_entity_poly.pdbx_strand_id
1 'polypeptide(L)' 'MARIHEMARLYPSSRSAVLPALWAIQDELAYLPAWSLEVVATELGLLPADVEAVSSFYSMYFNHQPGRH' A
#
# COMPACT_ATOMS: atom_id res chain seq x y z
N MET A 1 11.58 -3.35 -0.71
CA MET A 1 10.99 -4.48 0.04
C MET A 1 11.35 -4.51 1.53
N ALA A 2 12.61 -4.35 1.94
CA ALA A 2 13.00 -4.41 3.37
C ALA A 2 12.23 -3.45 4.31
N ARG A 3 11.80 -2.28 3.80
CA ARG A 3 11.09 -1.25 4.58
C ARG A 3 9.68 -1.67 5.03
N ILE A 4 8.99 -2.54 4.30
CA ILE A 4 7.58 -2.90 4.56
C ILE A 4 7.48 -3.75 5.84
N HIS A 5 8.38 -4.72 6.01
CA HIS A 5 8.38 -5.60 7.19
C HIS A 5 8.75 -4.89 8.49
N GLU A 6 9.67 -3.91 8.46
CA GLU A 6 9.99 -3.11 9.65
C GLU A 6 8.80 -2.28 10.09
N MET A 7 8.09 -1.67 9.13
CA MET A 7 6.92 -0.87 9.45
C MET A 7 5.77 -1.73 9.99
N ALA A 8 5.54 -2.92 9.42
CA ALA A 8 4.48 -3.82 9.87
C ALA A 8 4.59 -4.20 11.35
N ARG A 9 5.80 -4.32 11.90
CA ARG A 9 6.03 -4.63 13.33
C ARG A 9 5.65 -3.50 14.28
N LEU A 10 5.53 -2.26 13.78
CA LEU A 10 5.15 -1.09 14.58
C LEU A 10 3.64 -0.94 14.75
N TYR A 11 2.83 -1.75 14.06
CA TYR A 11 1.37 -1.64 14.09
C TYR A 11 0.72 -2.83 14.82
N PRO A 12 -0.24 -2.57 15.73
CA PRO A 12 -0.89 -3.62 16.54
C PRO A 12 -1.78 -4.57 15.72
N SER A 13 -2.05 -4.27 14.45
CA SER A 13 -2.76 -5.18 13.53
C SER A 13 -2.21 -5.07 12.09
N SER A 14 -2.26 -6.17 11.33
CA SER A 14 -1.82 -6.18 9.93
C SER A 14 -2.58 -5.16 9.06
N ARG A 15 -3.87 -4.91 9.37
CA ARG A 15 -4.67 -3.91 8.66
C ARG A 15 -4.16 -2.47 8.87
N SER A 16 -3.65 -2.16 10.06
CA SER A 16 -3.03 -0.84 10.32
C SER A 16 -1.70 -0.63 9.59
N ALA A 17 -1.04 -1.70 9.12
CA ALA A 17 0.20 -1.62 8.35
C ALA A 17 -0.02 -1.36 6.85
N VAL A 18 -1.25 -1.49 6.34
CA VAL A 18 -1.56 -1.29 4.91
C VAL A 18 -1.26 0.15 4.48
N LEU A 19 -1.72 1.13 5.24
CA LEU A 19 -1.51 2.55 4.94
C LEU A 19 -0.02 2.89 4.75
N PRO A 20 0.85 2.72 5.75
CA PRO A 20 2.25 3.10 5.60
C PRO A 20 2.99 2.25 4.56
N ALA A 21 2.57 1.01 4.30
CA ALA A 21 3.13 0.19 3.22
C ALA A 21 2.81 0.78 1.84
N LEU A 22 1.55 1.16 1.59
CA LEU A 22 1.15 1.83 0.36
C LEU A 22 1.84 3.19 0.20
N TRP A 23 1.95 3.96 1.28
CA TRP A 23 2.65 5.25 1.26
C TRP A 23 4.12 5.10 0.86
N ALA A 24 4.84 4.12 1.42
CA ALA A 24 6.23 3.87 1.07
C ALA A 24 6.43 3.50 -0.40
N ILE A 25 5.50 2.74 -0.99
CA ILE A 25 5.56 2.36 -2.40
C ILE A 25 5.24 3.56 -3.30
N GLN A 26 4.22 4.34 -2.96
CA GLN A 26 3.85 5.52 -3.74
C GLN A 26 4.93 6.62 -3.68
N ASP A 27 5.63 6.76 -2.56
CA ASP A 27 6.79 7.66 -2.46
C ASP A 27 7.91 7.28 -3.45
N GLU A 28 8.12 5.98 -3.66
CA GLU A 28 9.14 5.47 -4.60
C GLU A 28 8.67 5.48 -6.06
N LEU A 29 7.39 5.20 -6.33
CA LEU A 29 6.86 4.99 -7.69
C LEU A 29 5.97 6.12 -8.20
N ALA A 30 5.69 7.14 -7.38
CA ALA A 30 4.73 8.22 -7.58
C ALA A 30 3.24 7.81 -7.69
N TYR A 31 2.94 6.51 -7.80
CA TYR A 31 1.60 5.94 -7.83
C TYR A 31 1.67 4.46 -7.40
N LEU A 32 0.52 3.83 -7.19
CA LEU A 32 0.35 2.43 -6.82
C LEU A 32 -0.04 1.60 -8.04
N PRO A 33 0.92 0.95 -8.73
CA PRO A 33 0.58 0.00 -9.78
C PRO A 33 -0.12 -1.24 -9.18
N ALA A 34 -0.99 -1.90 -9.94
CA ALA A 34 -1.81 -3.01 -9.44
C ALA A 34 -0.99 -4.14 -8.77
N TRP A 35 0.16 -4.50 -9.35
CA TRP A 35 1.07 -5.51 -8.78
C TRP A 35 1.57 -5.15 -7.37
N SER A 36 1.65 -3.86 -7.04
CA SER A 36 2.11 -3.42 -5.73
C SER A 36 1.09 -3.68 -4.62
N LEU A 37 -0.20 -3.66 -4.95
CA LEU A 37 -1.27 -4.00 -4.01
C LEU A 37 -1.22 -5.51 -3.66
N GLU A 38 -0.94 -6.36 -4.65
CA GLU A 38 -0.76 -7.81 -4.45
C GLU A 38 0.46 -8.12 -3.57
N VAL A 39 1.56 -7.38 -3.75
CA VAL A 39 2.74 -7.50 -2.89
C VAL A 39 2.37 -7.15 -1.45
N VAL A 40 1.73 -6.00 -1.21
CA VAL A 40 1.34 -5.59 0.15
C VAL A 40 0.38 -6.58 0.79
N ALA A 41 -0.59 -7.12 0.03
CA ALA A 41 -1.49 -8.15 0.51
C ALA A 41 -0.74 -9.41 0.95
N THR A 42 0.22 -9.87 0.13
CA THR A 42 1.05 -11.05 0.42
C THR A 42 1.89 -10.82 1.68
N GLU A 43 2.58 -9.68 1.78
CA GLU A 43 3.48 -9.38 2.91
C GLU A 43 2.74 -9.19 4.24
N LEU A 44 1.48 -8.74 4.20
CA LEU A 44 0.66 -8.52 5.38
C LEU A 44 -0.30 -9.68 5.70
N GLY A 45 -0.34 -10.73 4.85
CA GLY A 45 -1.25 -11.86 4.99
C GLY A 45 -2.73 -11.46 4.82
N LEU A 46 -3.02 -10.53 3.92
CA LEU A 46 -4.34 -10.00 3.62
C LEU A 46 -4.81 -10.44 2.22
N LEU A 47 -6.10 -10.25 1.94
CA LEU A 47 -6.62 -10.41 0.59
C LEU A 47 -6.26 -9.19 -0.26
N PRO A 48 -5.91 -9.36 -1.56
CA PRO A 48 -5.68 -8.23 -2.46
C PRO A 48 -6.85 -7.24 -2.48
N ALA A 49 -8.09 -7.74 -2.45
CA ALA A 49 -9.30 -6.92 -2.42
C ALA A 49 -9.40 -6.01 -1.17
N ASP A 50 -8.89 -6.46 -0.02
CA ASP A 50 -8.87 -5.64 1.20
C ASP A 50 -7.89 -4.46 1.06
N VAL A 51 -6.73 -4.71 0.43
CA VAL A 51 -5.72 -3.67 0.16
C VAL A 51 -6.21 -2.69 -0.90
N GLU A 52 -6.86 -3.19 -1.95
CA GLU A 52 -7.48 -2.39 -2.99
C GLU A 52 -8.58 -1.48 -2.43
N ALA A 53 -9.44 -2.00 -1.55
CA ALA A 53 -10.46 -1.21 -0.87
C ALA A 53 -9.85 -0.07 -0.05
N VAL A 54 -8.75 -0.31 0.66
CA VAL A 54 -8.02 0.73 1.41
C VAL A 54 -7.42 1.79 0.46
N SER A 55 -6.76 1.36 -0.61
CA SER A 55 -6.17 2.28 -1.60
C SER A 55 -7.21 3.20 -2.23
N SER A 56 -8.41 2.67 -2.51
CA SER A 56 -9.50 3.41 -3.15
C SER A 56 -10.26 4.30 -2.17
N PHE A 57 -10.30 3.93 -0.88
CA PHE A 57 -10.97 4.70 0.15
C PHE A 57 -10.23 5.99 0.51
N TYR A 58 -8.89 5.94 0.56
CA TYR A 58 -8.08 7.10 0.90
C TYR A 58 -7.57 7.82 -0.35
N SER A 59 -8.12 9.00 -0.61
CA SER A 59 -7.80 9.83 -1.79
C SER A 59 -6.35 10.26 -1.93
N MET A 60 -5.52 10.10 -0.89
CA MET A 60 -4.09 10.38 -0.95
C MET A 60 -3.30 9.33 -1.76
N TYR A 61 -3.92 8.18 -2.07
CA TYR A 61 -3.32 7.15 -2.90
C TYR A 61 -3.80 7.26 -4.34
N PHE A 62 -2.86 7.08 -5.27
CA PHE A 62 -3.09 7.16 -6.70
C PHE A 62 -2.91 5.78 -7.32
N ASN A 63 -3.99 5.11 -7.68
CA ASN A 63 -3.95 3.78 -8.32
C ASN A 63 -3.54 3.83 -9.81
N HIS A 64 -3.27 5.03 -10.32
CA HIS A 64 -2.84 5.32 -11.68
C HIS A 64 -2.00 6.60 -11.63
N GLN A 65 -1.16 6.81 -12.65
CA GLN A 65 -0.33 8.02 -12.71
C GLN A 65 -1.21 9.27 -12.62
N PRO A 66 -1.02 10.12 -11.60
CA PRO A 66 -1.70 11.41 -11.56
C PRO A 66 -1.20 12.26 -12.73
N GLY A 67 -2.14 12.89 -13.45
CA GLY A 67 -1.80 13.77 -14.57
C GLY A 67 -0.93 14.94 -14.10
N ARG A 68 0.16 15.23 -14.81
CA ARG A 68 1.00 16.40 -14.54
C ARG A 68 0.27 17.65 -15.03
N HIS A 69 -0.11 18.55 -14.12
CA HIS A 69 -0.55 19.91 -14.41
C HIS A 69 0.35 20.88 -13.66
#